data_AF-A0A7W0LW06-F1
#
_entry.id   AF-A0A7W0LW06-F1
#
_cell.length_a   1.000
_cell.length_b   1.000
_cell.length_c   1.000
_cell.angle_alpha   90.00
_cell.angle_beta   90.00
_cell.angle_gamma   90.00
#
_symmetry.space_group_name_H-M   'P 1'
#
loop_
_entity.id
_entity.type
_entity.pdbx_description
1 polymer ?
#
loop_
_entity_poly.entity_id
_entity_poly.type
_entity_poly.pdbx_seq_one_letter_code
_entity_poly.pdbx_strand_id
1 'polypeptide(L)'
;MSTAAHTETRIARGLGEPVLLAIGLGSVVSSIYFALGVVSGAALGLTPLVFIVAGLFFVVTMLTYVEGTSLHPERGGASVLARYAFNELWSFLAGWAIILDYLIVMAIGAFAVSHYLAAFWAEAGGDGQELLFAAATIAYVTWANIRGLSAERFRTVLRLGLLSTALLVAIAVIAAVQLFDLSLLTDSVEAGSGPAWDDLIFAAVVATVACTGIEAASGLAGELRVSRGGLRRVVTVGAVSVLVLLTG
;
A
#
# COMPACT_ATOMS: atom_id res chain seq x y z
N MET A 1 -30.17 -26.27 -13.27
CA MET A 1 -30.08 -24.84 -12.88
C MET A 1 -29.67 -24.61 -11.41
N SER A 2 -29.90 -25.53 -10.47
CA SER A 2 -29.50 -25.35 -9.05
C SER A 2 -27.98 -25.49 -8.78
N THR A 3 -27.28 -26.38 -9.49
CA THR A 3 -25.83 -26.63 -9.31
C THR A 3 -24.91 -25.51 -9.81
N ALA A 4 -25.31 -24.76 -10.85
CA ALA A 4 -24.54 -23.63 -11.37
C ALA A 4 -24.55 -22.44 -10.40
N ALA A 5 -25.72 -22.10 -9.83
CA ALA A 5 -25.87 -21.05 -8.84
C ALA A 5 -25.12 -21.35 -7.53
N HIS A 6 -25.09 -22.62 -7.11
CA HIS A 6 -24.28 -23.07 -5.97
C HIS A 6 -22.78 -23.02 -6.25
N THR A 7 -22.35 -23.21 -7.51
CA THR A 7 -20.94 -23.11 -7.91
C THR A 7 -20.49 -21.66 -8.00
N GLU A 8 -21.31 -20.77 -8.56
CA GLU A 8 -21.07 -19.32 -8.63
C GLU A 8 -20.98 -18.69 -7.23
N THR A 9 -21.86 -19.10 -6.30
CA THR A 9 -21.78 -18.68 -4.88
C THR A 9 -20.61 -19.31 -4.12
N ARG A 10 -20.13 -20.51 -4.48
CA ARG A 10 -18.91 -21.10 -3.91
C ARG A 10 -17.65 -20.42 -4.42
N ILE A 11 -17.62 -20.05 -5.71
CA ILE A 11 -16.55 -19.28 -6.34
C ILE A 11 -16.48 -17.90 -5.69
N ALA A 12 -17.61 -17.20 -5.49
CA ALA A 12 -17.66 -15.93 -4.76
C ALA A 12 -17.18 -16.04 -3.30
N ARG A 13 -17.39 -17.18 -2.62
CA ARG A 13 -16.90 -17.44 -1.26
C ARG A 13 -15.43 -17.86 -1.19
N GLY A 14 -14.90 -18.50 -2.24
CA GLY A 14 -13.50 -18.96 -2.32
C GLY A 14 -12.53 -17.91 -2.87
N LEU A 15 -13.01 -16.93 -3.63
CA LEU A 15 -12.21 -15.84 -4.20
C LEU A 15 -11.99 -14.66 -3.24
N GLY A 16 -12.77 -14.53 -2.15
CA GLY A 16 -12.72 -13.34 -1.30
C GLY A 16 -11.37 -13.12 -0.59
N GLU A 17 -10.85 -14.16 0.07
CA GLU A 17 -9.57 -14.05 0.82
C GLU A 17 -8.36 -13.81 -0.10
N PRO A 18 -8.15 -14.57 -1.20
CA PRO A 18 -7.02 -14.32 -2.11
C PRO A 18 -7.10 -12.96 -2.81
N VAL A 19 -8.31 -12.49 -3.13
CA VAL A 19 -8.49 -11.19 -3.79
C VAL A 19 -8.20 -10.04 -2.83
N LEU A 20 -8.67 -10.11 -1.57
CA LEU A 20 -8.33 -9.11 -0.56
C LEU A 20 -6.84 -9.08 -0.24
N LEU A 21 -6.22 -10.26 -0.14
CA LEU A 21 -4.76 -10.38 -0.01
C LEU A 21 -4.04 -9.72 -1.18
N ALA A 22 -4.47 -10.01 -2.41
CA ALA A 22 -3.82 -9.45 -3.59
C ALA A 22 -4.01 -7.94 -3.73
N ILE A 23 -5.17 -7.41 -3.31
CA ILE A 23 -5.41 -5.96 -3.27
C ILE A 23 -4.55 -5.29 -2.21
N GLY A 24 -4.54 -5.82 -0.97
CA GLY A 24 -3.76 -5.25 0.12
C GLY A 24 -2.24 -5.37 -0.08
N LEU A 25 -1.76 -6.50 -0.59
CA LEU A 25 -0.35 -6.65 -0.96
C LEU A 25 0.00 -5.79 -2.18
N GLY A 26 -0.92 -5.65 -3.14
CA GLY A 26 -0.72 -4.82 -4.32
C GLY A 26 -0.54 -3.34 -3.96
N SER A 27 -1.34 -2.81 -3.03
CA SER A 27 -1.20 -1.43 -2.56
C SER A 27 0.10 -1.20 -1.81
N VAL A 28 0.50 -2.13 -0.93
CA VAL A 28 1.79 -2.09 -0.22
C VAL A 28 2.95 -2.14 -1.20
N VAL A 29 2.91 -3.01 -2.21
CA VAL A 29 3.99 -3.11 -3.18
C VAL A 29 4.06 -1.84 -4.04
N SER A 30 2.91 -1.29 -4.44
CA SER A 30 2.85 -0.05 -5.21
C SER A 30 3.47 1.12 -4.46
N SER A 31 3.32 1.16 -3.13
CA SER A 31 3.80 2.27 -2.31
C SER A 31 5.30 2.28 -2.06
N ILE A 32 5.96 1.12 -2.17
CA ILE A 32 7.43 1.03 -2.19
C ILE A 32 8.02 1.88 -3.32
N TYR A 33 7.40 1.85 -4.50
CA TYR A 33 7.92 2.56 -5.69
C TYR A 33 8.00 4.08 -5.52
N PHE A 34 7.19 4.69 -4.66
CA PHE A 34 7.27 6.13 -4.42
C PHE A 34 7.82 6.50 -3.04
N ALA A 35 7.70 5.65 -2.03
CA ALA A 35 8.20 5.93 -0.68
C ALA A 35 9.69 5.61 -0.51
N LEU A 36 10.20 4.52 -1.11
CA LEU A 36 11.53 4.00 -0.82
C LEU A 36 12.64 5.02 -1.09
N GLY A 37 12.62 5.70 -2.23
CA GLY A 37 13.64 6.69 -2.60
C GLY A 37 13.62 7.94 -1.70
N VAL A 38 12.43 8.39 -1.29
CA VAL A 38 12.28 9.55 -0.39
C VAL A 38 12.75 9.21 1.02
N VAL A 39 12.33 8.05 1.53
CA VAL A 39 12.74 7.57 2.85
C VAL A 39 14.25 7.30 2.88
N SER A 40 14.81 6.70 1.83
CA SER A 40 16.25 6.41 1.80
C SER A 40 17.12 7.65 1.72
N GLY A 41 16.67 8.69 0.99
CA GLY A 41 17.35 9.98 0.95
C GLY A 41 17.35 10.71 2.31
N ALA A 42 16.27 10.60 3.08
CA ALA A 42 16.13 11.27 4.37
C ALA A 42 16.73 10.48 5.55
N ALA A 43 16.56 9.16 5.57
CA ALA A 43 16.99 8.29 6.67
C ALA A 43 18.38 7.67 6.46
N LEU A 44 18.92 7.67 5.23
CA LEU A 44 20.24 7.11 4.89
C LEU A 44 20.41 5.68 5.43
N GLY A 45 21.49 5.38 6.16
CA GLY A 45 21.72 4.05 6.77
C GLY A 45 20.64 3.61 7.77
N LEU A 46 19.83 4.53 8.29
CA LEU A 46 18.72 4.23 9.22
C LEU A 46 17.42 3.85 8.49
N THR A 47 17.41 3.80 7.16
CA THR A 47 16.23 3.45 6.34
C THR A 47 15.56 2.13 6.77
N PRO A 48 16.29 1.02 7.01
CA PRO A 48 15.65 -0.21 7.46
C PRO A 48 14.96 -0.04 8.82
N LEU A 49 15.56 0.72 9.75
CA LEU A 49 14.98 0.99 11.06
C LEU A 49 13.68 1.80 10.95
N VAL A 50 13.68 2.84 10.10
CA VAL A 50 12.49 3.66 9.84
C VAL A 50 11.34 2.80 9.31
N PHE A 51 11.62 1.89 8.37
CA PHE A 51 10.63 0.96 7.85
C PHE A 51 10.18 -0.10 8.85
N ILE A 52 11.05 -0.58 9.75
CA ILE A 52 10.64 -1.45 10.87
C ILE A 52 9.63 -0.75 11.76
N VAL A 53 9.91 0.51 12.12
CA VAL A 53 9.02 1.31 12.97
C VAL A 53 7.68 1.53 12.28
N ALA A 54 7.68 1.95 11.00
CA ALA A 54 6.45 2.12 10.22
C ALA A 54 5.67 0.80 10.09
N GLY A 55 6.35 -0.31 9.82
CA GLY A 55 5.74 -1.64 9.76
C GLY A 55 5.13 -2.08 11.09
N LEU A 56 5.75 -1.75 12.23
CA LEU A 56 5.18 -2.02 13.54
C LEU A 56 3.89 -1.22 13.77
N PHE A 57 3.88 0.07 13.43
CA PHE A 57 2.66 0.90 13.46
C PHE A 57 1.56 0.32 12.57
N PHE A 58 1.92 -0.13 11.37
CA PHE A 58 0.98 -0.79 10.46
C PHE A 58 0.38 -2.06 11.07
N VAL A 59 1.20 -2.92 11.71
CA VAL A 59 0.71 -4.14 12.38
C VAL A 59 -0.30 -3.81 13.47
N VAL A 60 0.00 -2.83 14.32
CA VAL A 60 -0.91 -2.41 15.40
C VAL A 60 -2.22 -1.86 14.83
N THR A 61 -2.14 -1.00 13.80
CA THR A 61 -3.30 -0.48 13.09
C THR A 61 -4.14 -1.61 12.50
N MET A 62 -3.51 -2.55 11.80
CA MET A 62 -4.18 -3.68 11.17
C MET A 62 -4.90 -4.57 12.19
N LEU A 63 -4.26 -4.87 13.32
CA LEU A 63 -4.89 -5.62 14.42
C LEU A 63 -6.13 -4.90 14.97
N THR A 64 -6.05 -3.58 15.12
CA THR A 64 -7.19 -2.75 15.57
C THR A 64 -8.35 -2.78 14.57
N TYR A 65 -8.05 -2.70 13.28
CA TYR A 65 -9.06 -2.83 12.22
C TYR A 65 -9.72 -4.21 12.22
N VAL A 66 -8.94 -5.27 12.40
CA VAL A 66 -9.44 -6.66 12.44
C VAL A 66 -10.37 -6.88 13.62
N GLU A 67 -9.96 -6.43 14.80
CA GLU A 67 -10.78 -6.50 16.01
C GLU A 67 -12.08 -5.70 15.82
N GLY A 68 -11.96 -4.44 15.39
CA GLY A 68 -13.08 -3.54 15.19
C GLY A 68 -14.08 -4.05 14.13
N THR A 69 -13.61 -4.50 12.98
CA THR A 69 -14.46 -5.07 11.92
C THR A 69 -15.09 -6.40 12.31
N SER A 70 -14.48 -7.15 13.24
CA SER A 70 -15.05 -8.39 13.77
C SER A 70 -16.18 -8.15 14.78
N LEU A 71 -16.13 -7.02 15.50
CA LEU A 71 -17.16 -6.59 16.45
C LEU A 71 -18.31 -5.88 15.76
N HIS A 72 -17.98 -5.02 14.79
CA HIS A 72 -18.92 -4.20 14.04
C HIS A 72 -18.79 -4.47 12.53
N PRO A 73 -19.44 -5.52 12.00
CA PRO A 73 -19.37 -5.90 10.59
C PRO A 73 -20.23 -4.97 9.71
N GLU A 74 -20.09 -3.66 9.89
CA GLU A 74 -20.73 -2.65 9.07
C GLU A 74 -19.78 -2.13 7.99
N ARG A 75 -20.36 -1.64 6.89
CA ARG A 75 -19.59 -1.04 5.79
C ARG A 75 -19.18 0.37 6.19
N GLY A 76 -17.88 0.64 6.26
CA GLY A 76 -17.39 2.02 6.45
C GLY A 76 -16.00 2.20 7.06
N GLY A 77 -15.25 1.11 7.31
CA GLY A 77 -13.84 1.18 7.73
C GLY A 77 -13.64 2.02 8.99
N ALA A 78 -12.62 2.90 8.98
CA ALA A 78 -12.25 3.72 10.14
C ALA A 78 -13.39 4.63 10.63
N SER A 79 -14.25 5.13 9.74
CA SER A 79 -15.34 6.04 10.11
C SER A 79 -16.37 5.36 11.03
N VAL A 80 -16.65 4.08 10.78
CA VAL A 80 -17.55 3.25 11.60
C VAL A 80 -16.88 2.95 12.95
N LEU A 81 -15.60 2.59 12.94
CA LEU A 81 -14.85 2.34 14.17
C LEU A 81 -14.82 3.59 15.06
N ALA A 82 -14.59 4.77 14.49
CA ALA A 82 -14.61 6.04 15.21
C ALA A 82 -16.00 6.39 15.76
N ARG A 83 -17.08 6.03 15.05
CA ARG A 83 -18.45 6.21 15.55
C ARG A 83 -18.71 5.39 16.81
N TYR A 84 -18.32 4.12 16.80
CA TYR A 84 -18.53 3.22 17.94
C TYR A 84 -17.59 3.52 19.11
N ALA A 85 -16.34 3.89 18.84
CA ALA A 85 -15.36 4.20 19.87
C ALA A 85 -15.61 5.56 20.53
N PHE A 86 -16.10 6.55 19.78
CA PHE A 86 -16.27 7.92 20.25
C PHE A 86 -17.70 8.44 20.03
N ASN A 87 -17.98 9.05 18.88
CA ASN A 87 -19.28 9.62 18.53
C ASN A 87 -19.34 10.01 17.03
N GLU A 88 -20.46 10.63 16.63
CA GLU A 88 -20.71 11.06 15.25
C GLU A 88 -19.71 12.10 14.72
N LEU A 89 -19.21 13.00 15.58
CA LEU A 89 -18.25 14.02 15.18
C LEU A 89 -16.92 13.38 14.75
N TRP A 90 -16.41 12.44 15.53
CA TRP A 90 -15.17 11.73 15.20
C TRP A 90 -15.34 10.79 14.00
N SER A 91 -16.52 10.21 13.83
CA SER A 91 -16.88 9.47 12.61
C SER A 91 -16.81 10.34 11.36
N PHE A 92 -17.38 11.55 11.42
CA PHE A 92 -17.33 12.53 10.33
C PHE A 92 -15.89 12.97 10.01
N LEU A 93 -15.10 13.30 11.04
CA LEU A 93 -13.69 13.68 10.85
C LEU A 93 -12.86 12.54 10.26
N ALA A 94 -13.05 11.31 10.72
CA ALA A 94 -12.38 10.14 10.15
C ALA A 94 -12.77 9.91 8.68
N GLY A 95 -14.04 10.12 8.33
CA GLY A 95 -14.49 10.07 6.93
C GLY A 95 -13.80 11.10 6.05
N TRP A 96 -13.68 12.35 6.51
CA TRP A 96 -12.96 13.40 5.78
C TRP A 96 -11.46 13.11 5.65
N ALA A 97 -10.83 12.61 6.72
CA ALA A 97 -9.42 12.22 6.68
C ALA A 97 -9.17 11.13 5.63
N ILE A 98 -10.05 10.13 5.53
CA ILE A 98 -9.95 9.08 4.50
C ILE A 98 -10.09 9.66 3.08
N ILE A 99 -11.01 10.62 2.86
CA ILE A 99 -11.16 11.25 1.55
C ILE A 99 -9.89 12.02 1.16
N LEU A 100 -9.29 12.75 2.10
CA LEU A 100 -8.04 13.47 1.89
C LEU A 100 -6.87 12.50 1.63
N ASP A 101 -6.80 11.41 2.37
CA ASP A 101 -5.80 10.36 2.18
C ASP A 101 -5.86 9.78 0.75
N TYR A 102 -7.05 9.38 0.28
CA TYR A 102 -7.22 8.92 -1.10
C TYR A 102 -6.81 9.97 -2.14
N LEU A 103 -7.11 11.26 -1.90
CA LEU A 103 -6.69 12.34 -2.80
C LEU A 103 -5.16 12.41 -2.89
N ILE A 104 -4.47 12.35 -1.75
CA ILE A 104 -3.01 12.40 -1.67
C ILE A 104 -2.38 11.19 -2.36
N VAL A 105 -2.87 9.98 -2.07
CA VAL A 105 -2.37 8.73 -2.69
C VAL A 105 -2.57 8.74 -4.21
N MET A 106 -3.73 9.21 -4.68
CA MET A 106 -3.99 9.37 -6.12
C MET A 106 -3.04 10.39 -6.77
N ALA A 107 -2.75 11.50 -6.09
CA ALA A 107 -1.81 12.50 -6.59
C ALA A 107 -0.39 11.92 -6.68
N ILE A 108 0.10 11.29 -5.60
CA ILE A 108 1.42 10.64 -5.56
C ILE A 108 1.54 9.61 -6.69
N GLY A 109 0.53 8.75 -6.86
CA GLY A 109 0.52 7.75 -7.93
C GLY A 109 0.52 8.35 -9.34
N ALA A 110 -0.17 9.49 -9.54
CA ALA A 110 -0.20 10.17 -10.83
C ALA A 110 1.15 10.81 -11.18
N PHE A 111 1.81 11.46 -10.22
CA PHE A 111 3.15 12.06 -10.40
C PHE A 111 4.26 11.00 -10.49
N ALA A 112 4.09 9.84 -9.86
CA ALA A 112 5.05 8.74 -10.01
C ALA A 112 5.23 8.33 -11.48
N VAL A 113 4.18 8.41 -12.31
CA VAL A 113 4.26 8.02 -13.73
C VAL A 113 5.29 8.85 -14.50
N SER A 114 5.28 10.17 -14.36
CA SER A 114 6.25 11.05 -15.01
C SER A 114 7.66 10.82 -14.49
N HIS A 115 7.83 10.66 -13.17
CA HIS A 115 9.14 10.40 -12.56
C HIS A 115 9.77 9.09 -13.03
N TYR A 116 8.97 8.01 -13.14
CA TYR A 116 9.46 6.75 -13.69
C TYR A 116 9.69 6.82 -15.19
N LEU A 117 8.89 7.57 -15.94
CA LEU A 117 9.10 7.77 -17.37
C LEU A 117 10.37 8.59 -17.66
N ALA A 118 10.71 9.54 -16.78
CA ALA A 118 11.92 10.35 -16.87
C ALA A 118 13.21 9.51 -16.87
N ALA A 119 13.19 8.31 -16.29
CA ALA A 119 14.31 7.37 -16.36
C ALA A 119 14.62 6.88 -17.79
N PHE A 120 13.64 6.91 -18.68
CA PHE A 120 13.77 6.51 -20.09
C PHE A 120 13.78 7.71 -21.04
N TRP A 121 13.08 8.78 -20.66
CA TRP A 121 12.93 10.00 -21.45
C TRP A 121 12.98 11.22 -20.55
N ALA A 122 14.16 11.83 -20.41
CA ALA A 122 14.44 12.87 -19.42
C ALA A 122 13.47 14.07 -19.47
N GLU A 123 13.01 14.45 -20.66
CA GLU A 123 12.06 15.55 -20.83
C GLU A 123 10.73 15.30 -20.10
N ALA A 124 10.33 14.03 -19.90
CA ALA A 124 9.11 13.66 -19.19
C ALA A 124 9.07 14.11 -17.73
N GLY A 125 10.24 14.42 -17.13
CA GLY A 125 10.37 14.94 -15.78
C GLY A 125 10.34 16.46 -15.67
N GLY A 126 10.12 17.22 -16.75
CA GLY A 126 9.99 18.68 -16.67
C GLY A 126 8.64 19.13 -16.12
N ASP A 127 8.60 20.24 -15.36
CA ASP A 127 7.43 20.75 -14.62
C ASP A 127 6.11 20.75 -15.43
N GLY A 128 6.17 21.15 -16.71
CA GLY A 128 4.99 21.19 -17.58
C GLY A 128 4.54 19.81 -18.07
N GLN A 129 5.47 18.88 -18.26
CA GLN A 129 5.18 17.52 -18.70
C GLN A 129 4.70 16.65 -17.53
N GLU A 130 5.25 16.89 -16.34
CA GLU A 130 4.87 16.23 -15.09
C GLU A 130 3.36 16.39 -14.82
N LEU A 131 2.86 17.62 -14.87
CA LEU A 131 1.44 17.92 -14.70
C LEU A 131 0.58 17.29 -15.82
N LEU A 132 1.08 17.31 -17.07
CA LEU A 132 0.38 16.71 -18.21
C LEU A 132 0.22 15.19 -18.03
N PHE A 133 1.29 14.48 -17.65
CA PHE A 133 1.25 13.04 -17.41
C PHE A 133 0.40 12.68 -16.19
N ALA A 134 0.47 13.46 -15.11
CA ALA A 134 -0.38 13.27 -13.95
C ALA A 134 -1.87 13.44 -14.32
N ALA A 135 -2.22 14.51 -15.03
CA ALA A 135 -3.59 14.75 -15.50
C ALA A 135 -4.08 13.66 -16.47
N ALA A 136 -3.22 13.23 -17.40
CA ALA A 136 -3.54 12.14 -18.33
C ALA A 136 -3.77 10.80 -17.60
N THR A 137 -2.95 10.50 -16.59
CA THR A 137 -3.08 9.31 -15.75
C THR A 137 -4.41 9.31 -15.00
N ILE A 138 -4.74 10.42 -14.33
CA ILE A 138 -6.02 10.57 -13.61
C ILE A 138 -7.18 10.43 -14.60
N ALA A 139 -7.16 11.12 -15.75
CA ALA A 139 -8.21 11.03 -16.75
C ALA A 139 -8.40 9.61 -17.28
N TYR A 140 -7.30 8.89 -17.54
CA TYR A 140 -7.33 7.49 -17.96
C TYR A 140 -7.94 6.58 -16.88
N VAL A 141 -7.50 6.70 -15.63
CA VAL A 141 -8.01 5.90 -14.50
C VAL A 141 -9.49 6.20 -14.26
N THR A 142 -9.90 7.47 -14.30
CA THR A 142 -11.31 7.88 -14.20
C THR A 142 -12.14 7.27 -15.33
N TRP A 143 -11.68 7.36 -16.58
CA TRP A 143 -12.35 6.74 -17.73
C TRP A 143 -12.47 5.22 -17.59
N ALA A 144 -11.40 4.56 -17.14
CA ALA A 144 -11.38 3.12 -16.91
C ALA A 144 -12.37 2.70 -15.80
N ASN A 145 -12.46 3.49 -14.72
CA ASN A 145 -13.41 3.27 -13.63
C ASN A 145 -14.87 3.46 -14.10
N ILE A 146 -15.17 4.48 -14.91
CA ILE A 146 -16.53 4.72 -15.45
C ILE A 146 -16.96 3.57 -16.39
N ARG A 147 -16.05 3.04 -17.20
CA ARG A 147 -16.31 1.90 -18.09
C ARG A 147 -16.50 0.57 -17.35
N GLY A 148 -16.08 0.50 -16.08
CA GLY A 148 -16.01 -0.72 -15.30
C GLY A 148 -14.85 -1.62 -15.71
N LEU A 149 -14.26 -2.30 -14.73
CA LEU A 149 -13.22 -3.31 -14.97
C LEU A 149 -13.87 -4.67 -15.22
N SER A 150 -13.68 -5.22 -16.42
CA SER A 150 -14.05 -6.61 -16.68
C SER A 150 -13.22 -7.55 -15.81
N ALA A 151 -13.75 -8.74 -15.49
CA ALA A 151 -13.02 -9.75 -14.73
C ALA A 151 -11.70 -10.17 -15.40
N GLU A 152 -11.59 -10.04 -16.72
CA GLU A 152 -10.34 -10.25 -17.45
C GLU A 152 -9.33 -9.13 -17.20
N ARG A 153 -9.74 -7.86 -17.32
CA ARG A 153 -8.86 -6.72 -17.02
C ARG A 153 -8.37 -6.74 -15.57
N PHE A 154 -9.27 -7.04 -14.63
CA PHE A 154 -8.92 -7.19 -13.22
C PHE A 154 -7.86 -8.26 -13.00
N ARG A 155 -8.02 -9.45 -13.62
CA ARG A 155 -7.02 -10.52 -13.56
C ARG A 155 -5.69 -10.11 -14.21
N THR A 156 -5.73 -9.35 -15.31
CA THR A 156 -4.51 -8.84 -15.94
C THR A 156 -3.78 -7.87 -15.03
N VAL A 157 -4.48 -6.91 -14.41
CA VAL A 157 -3.90 -5.98 -13.43
C VAL A 157 -3.27 -6.73 -12.26
N LEU A 158 -3.98 -7.73 -11.70
CA LEU A 158 -3.44 -8.58 -10.64
C LEU A 158 -2.18 -9.33 -11.06
N ARG A 159 -2.16 -9.92 -12.27
CA ARG A 159 -0.99 -10.63 -12.81
C ARG A 159 0.21 -9.69 -13.01
N LEU A 160 -0.03 -8.49 -13.52
CA LEU A 160 1.00 -7.46 -13.67
C LEU A 160 1.56 -7.03 -12.32
N GLY A 161 0.69 -6.82 -11.31
CA GLY A 161 1.11 -6.52 -9.94
C GLY A 161 1.98 -7.63 -9.36
N LEU A 162 1.54 -8.89 -9.45
CA LEU A 162 2.32 -10.06 -9.00
C LEU A 162 3.67 -10.18 -9.70
N LEU A 163 3.71 -9.95 -11.02
CA LEU A 163 4.97 -9.93 -11.78
C LEU A 163 5.88 -8.80 -11.30
N SER A 164 5.34 -7.61 -11.07
CA SER A 164 6.07 -6.45 -10.55
C SER A 164 6.69 -6.76 -9.18
N THR A 165 5.92 -7.36 -8.27
CA THR A 165 6.42 -7.81 -6.96
C THR A 165 7.53 -8.84 -7.11
N ALA A 166 7.36 -9.83 -8.00
CA ALA A 166 8.37 -10.86 -8.23
C ALA A 166 9.68 -10.28 -8.77
N LEU A 167 9.59 -9.31 -9.69
CA LEU A 167 10.76 -8.58 -10.20
C LEU A 167 11.44 -7.76 -9.10
N LEU A 168 10.66 -7.06 -8.26
CA LEU A 168 11.20 -6.30 -7.13
C LEU A 168 11.98 -7.21 -6.17
N VAL A 169 11.41 -8.36 -5.78
CA VAL A 169 12.07 -9.34 -4.92
C VAL A 169 13.32 -9.91 -5.59
N ALA A 170 13.27 -10.21 -6.88
CA ALA A 170 14.43 -10.71 -7.61
C ALA A 170 15.59 -9.70 -7.63
N ILE A 171 15.27 -8.42 -7.89
CA ILE A 171 16.25 -7.32 -7.86
C ILE A 171 16.84 -7.18 -6.45
N ALA A 172 16.00 -7.17 -5.41
CA ALA A 172 16.44 -7.09 -4.02
C ALA A 172 17.40 -8.24 -3.64
N VAL A 173 17.05 -9.49 -3.99
CA VAL A 173 17.91 -10.66 -3.74
C VAL A 173 19.22 -10.56 -4.50
N ILE A 174 19.21 -10.16 -5.78
CA ILE A 174 20.44 -9.98 -6.56
C ILE A 174 21.31 -8.89 -5.93
N ALA A 175 20.72 -7.75 -5.53
CA ALA A 175 21.43 -6.68 -4.85
C ALA A 175 22.03 -7.17 -3.52
N ALA A 176 21.25 -7.89 -2.71
CA ALA A 176 21.69 -8.48 -1.46
C ALA A 176 22.73 -9.61 -1.60
N VAL A 177 22.95 -10.16 -2.78
CA VAL A 177 24.04 -11.13 -3.02
C VAL A 177 25.29 -10.42 -3.57
N GLN A 178 25.12 -9.42 -4.43
CA GLN A 178 26.21 -8.79 -5.17
C GLN A 178 26.80 -7.55 -4.46
N LEU A 179 25.99 -6.84 -3.69
CA LEU A 179 26.31 -5.54 -3.07
C LEU A 179 26.17 -5.59 -1.54
N PHE A 180 26.15 -6.78 -0.94
CA PHE A 180 26.02 -6.92 0.50
C PHE A 180 27.28 -6.43 1.20
N ASP A 181 27.19 -5.20 1.68
CA ASP A 181 28.22 -4.60 2.49
C ASP A 181 27.58 -3.94 3.71
N LEU A 182 27.74 -4.59 4.86
CA LEU A 182 27.27 -4.11 6.16
C LEU A 182 27.89 -2.76 6.53
N SER A 183 29.06 -2.44 5.98
CA SER A 183 29.69 -1.14 6.21
C SER A 183 28.89 0.01 5.60
N LEU A 184 28.11 -0.20 4.54
CA LEU A 184 27.25 0.84 3.97
C LEU A 184 26.14 1.31 4.92
N LEU A 185 25.69 0.45 5.84
CA LEU A 185 24.71 0.81 6.87
C LEU A 185 25.33 1.63 8.01
N THR A 186 26.63 1.45 8.28
CA THR A 186 27.34 2.12 9.38
C THR A 186 28.13 3.35 8.92
N ASP A 187 28.67 3.32 7.70
CA ASP A 187 29.53 4.37 7.14
C ASP A 187 28.69 5.56 6.63
N SER A 188 27.43 5.30 6.23
CA SER A 188 26.45 6.35 5.92
C SER A 188 25.90 7.05 7.17
N VAL A 189 26.12 6.48 8.35
CA VAL A 189 25.86 7.08 9.66
C VAL A 189 27.20 7.54 10.22
N GLU A 190 27.74 8.64 9.67
CA GLU A 190 28.90 9.29 10.28
C GLU A 190 28.62 9.51 11.76
N ALA A 191 29.42 8.88 12.61
CA ALA A 191 29.29 8.88 14.06
C ALA A 191 29.37 10.32 14.61
N GLY A 192 28.22 11.02 14.62
CA GLY A 192 28.07 12.35 15.19
C GLY A 192 27.38 13.42 14.33
N SER A 193 27.01 13.15 13.07
CA SER A 193 26.51 14.21 12.15
C SER A 193 25.26 13.89 11.32
N GLY A 194 24.74 12.65 11.27
CA GLY A 194 23.52 12.36 10.49
C GLY A 194 22.66 11.19 10.99
N PRO A 195 21.39 11.08 10.52
CA PRO A 195 20.51 12.14 9.98
C PRO A 195 19.93 13.03 11.10
N ALA A 196 19.44 14.23 10.76
CA ALA A 196 18.76 15.09 11.73
C ALA A 196 17.46 14.44 12.24
N TRP A 197 17.05 14.75 13.47
CA TRP A 197 15.79 14.25 14.03
C TRP A 197 14.57 14.62 13.17
N ASP A 198 14.60 15.80 12.55
CA ASP A 198 13.53 16.26 11.67
C ASP A 198 13.44 15.39 10.40
N ASP A 199 14.58 15.01 9.81
CA ASP A 199 14.64 14.12 8.65
C ASP A 199 14.17 12.71 8.99
N LEU A 200 14.52 12.21 10.18
CA LEU A 200 14.05 10.90 10.66
C LEU A 200 12.55 10.87 10.92
N ILE A 201 11.99 11.93 11.52
CA ILE A 201 10.54 12.04 11.73
C ILE A 201 9.83 12.15 10.39
N PHE A 202 10.35 12.96 9.46
CA PHE A 202 9.82 13.07 8.10
C PHE A 202 9.84 11.71 7.39
N ALA A 203 10.97 11.00 7.42
CA ALA A 203 11.12 9.68 6.82
C ALA A 203 10.15 8.66 7.44
N ALA A 204 9.96 8.68 8.76
CA ALA A 204 9.00 7.82 9.44
C ALA A 204 7.56 8.10 9.01
N VAL A 205 7.18 9.38 8.86
CA VAL A 205 5.85 9.75 8.35
C VAL A 205 5.67 9.29 6.91
N VAL A 206 6.64 9.55 6.02
CA VAL A 206 6.56 9.10 4.61
C VAL A 206 6.52 7.57 4.52
N ALA A 207 7.26 6.86 5.38
CA ALA A 207 7.24 5.40 5.42
C ALA A 207 5.87 4.83 5.81
N THR A 208 5.01 5.58 6.51
CA THR A 208 3.62 5.13 6.74
C THR A 208 2.78 5.09 5.46
N VAL A 209 3.13 5.86 4.42
CA VAL A 209 2.50 5.76 3.11
C VAL A 209 2.82 4.41 2.46
N ALA A 210 4.01 3.84 2.72
CA ALA A 210 4.35 2.48 2.30
C ALA A 210 3.40 1.41 2.90
N CYS A 211 2.70 1.79 3.96
CA CYS A 211 1.79 0.95 4.72
C CYS A 211 0.30 1.20 4.40
N THR A 212 -0.03 1.95 3.35
CA THR A 212 -1.44 2.18 2.94
C THR A 212 -2.01 0.95 2.23
N GLY A 213 -3.25 0.54 2.54
CA GLY A 213 -3.87 -0.62 1.89
C GLY A 213 -4.93 -1.36 2.69
N ILE A 214 -4.95 -1.15 4.01
CA ILE A 214 -5.91 -1.77 4.92
C ILE A 214 -7.30 -1.18 4.68
N GLU A 215 -7.38 0.07 4.28
CA GLU A 215 -8.59 0.84 4.01
C GLU A 215 -9.34 0.24 2.81
N ALA A 216 -8.62 -0.04 1.72
CA ALA A 216 -9.18 -0.69 0.53
C ALA A 216 -9.64 -2.12 0.84
N ALA A 217 -8.83 -2.87 1.59
CA ALA A 217 -9.17 -4.24 1.99
C ALA A 217 -10.35 -4.29 2.97
N SER A 218 -10.42 -3.38 3.94
CA SER A 218 -11.48 -3.31 4.95
C SER A 218 -12.80 -2.80 4.38
N GLY A 219 -12.78 -1.86 3.44
CA GLY A 219 -13.96 -1.43 2.69
C GLY A 219 -14.61 -2.58 1.91
N LEU A 220 -13.78 -3.43 1.29
CA LEU A 220 -14.24 -4.61 0.53
C LEU A 220 -14.55 -5.83 1.42
N ALA A 221 -14.02 -5.90 2.64
CA ALA A 221 -14.29 -7.00 3.57
C ALA A 221 -15.77 -7.09 3.96
N GLY A 222 -16.53 -5.99 3.91
CA GLY A 222 -17.99 -6.01 4.11
C GLY A 222 -18.79 -6.58 2.92
N GLU A 223 -18.15 -6.74 1.76
CA GLU A 223 -18.74 -7.33 0.55
C GLU A 223 -18.30 -8.77 0.33
N LEU A 224 -17.05 -9.08 0.71
CA LEU A 224 -16.47 -10.40 0.62
C LEU A 224 -16.68 -11.15 1.94
N ARG A 225 -17.41 -12.27 1.92
CA ARG A 225 -17.61 -13.10 3.12
C ARG A 225 -16.31 -13.80 3.50
N VAL A 226 -15.47 -13.13 4.28
CA VAL A 226 -14.16 -13.64 4.73
C VAL A 226 -14.33 -14.31 6.10
N SER A 227 -13.69 -15.47 6.27
CA SER A 227 -13.66 -16.15 7.56
C SER A 227 -12.73 -15.43 8.53
N ARG A 228 -12.96 -15.52 9.85
CA ARG A 228 -12.04 -14.98 10.88
C ARG A 228 -10.60 -15.47 10.69
N GLY A 229 -10.42 -16.72 10.25
CA GLY A 229 -9.10 -17.29 9.95
C GLY A 229 -8.43 -16.67 8.71
N GLY A 230 -9.21 -16.40 7.66
CA GLY A 230 -8.72 -15.74 6.44
C GLY A 230 -8.33 -14.29 6.69
N LEU A 231 -9.09 -13.57 7.51
CA LEU A 231 -8.74 -12.22 7.93
C LEU A 231 -7.41 -12.21 8.71
N ARG A 232 -7.23 -13.13 9.68
CA ARG A 232 -5.97 -13.28 10.40
C ARG A 232 -4.79 -13.58 9.45
N ARG A 233 -5.00 -14.38 8.40
CA ARG A 233 -3.98 -14.69 7.40
C ARG A 233 -3.61 -13.48 6.54
N VAL A 234 -4.59 -12.66 6.16
CA VAL A 234 -4.37 -11.38 5.47
C VAL A 234 -3.47 -10.48 6.30
N VAL A 235 -3.73 -10.42 7.60
CA VAL A 235 -2.97 -9.59 8.55
C VAL A 235 -1.55 -10.09 8.71
N THR A 236 -1.34 -11.39 8.99
CA THR A 236 0.01 -11.92 9.18
C THR A 236 0.83 -11.90 7.90
N VAL A 237 0.23 -12.26 6.76
CA VAL A 237 0.94 -12.22 5.48
C VAL A 237 1.23 -10.76 5.09
N GLY A 238 0.26 -9.85 5.20
CA GLY A 238 0.48 -8.43 4.94
C GLY A 238 1.58 -7.84 5.83
N ALA A 239 1.52 -8.08 7.14
CA ALA A 239 2.53 -7.65 8.10
C ALA A 239 3.93 -8.18 7.79
N VAL A 240 4.06 -9.48 7.53
CA VAL A 240 5.34 -10.11 7.22
C VAL A 240 5.86 -9.65 5.86
N SER A 241 5.00 -9.53 4.85
CA SER A 241 5.39 -9.04 3.53
C SER A 241 5.84 -7.58 3.58
N VAL A 242 5.14 -6.71 4.31
CA VAL A 242 5.55 -5.31 4.54
C VAL A 242 6.93 -5.26 5.20
N LEU A 243 7.12 -5.98 6.31
CA LEU A 243 8.39 -5.98 7.03
C LEU A 243 9.52 -6.54 6.16
N VAL A 244 9.32 -7.69 5.50
CA VAL A 244 10.35 -8.32 4.67
C VAL A 244 10.68 -7.49 3.43
N LEU A 245 9.70 -6.89 2.77
CA LEU A 245 9.92 -6.10 1.54
C LEU A 245 10.51 -4.72 1.83
N LEU A 246 10.28 -4.16 3.01
CA LEU A 246 10.75 -2.81 3.34
C LEU A 246 12.10 -2.80 4.06
N THR A 247 12.51 -3.91 4.66
CA THR A 247 13.77 -3.99 5.43
C THR A 247 14.85 -4.83 4.74
N GLY A 248 14.50 -5.54 3.67
CA GLY A 248 15.36 -6.50 2.96
C GLY A 248 15.85 -6.00 1.61
#